data_AF-A0A1S2PPX2-F1
#
_entry.id   AF-A0A1S2PPX2-F1
#
_cell.length_a   1.000
_cell.length_b   1.000
_cell.length_c   1.000
_cell.angle_alpha   90.00
_cell.angle_beta   90.00
_cell.angle_gamma   90.00
#
_symmetry.space_group_name_H-M   'P 1'
#
loop_
_entity.id
_entity.type
_entity.pdbx_description
1 polymer ?
#
loop_
_entity_poly.entity_id
_entity_poly.type
_entity_poly.pdbx_seq_one_letter_code
_entity_poly.pdbx_strand_id
1 'polypeptide(L)' 'MRENDPAERAKGMSRQELLGLPVSVDLETSNRALGLGRSKGYELAKRGQYPCKVLRLGNAYRVVTADLLNLLGLAA' A
#
# COMPACT_ATOMS: atom_id res chain seq x y z
N MET A 1 6.26 -23.18 -4.41
CA MET A 1 5.56 -22.14 -3.61
C MET A 1 6.64 -21.26 -3.02
N ARG A 2 6.76 -19.99 -3.38
CA ARG A 2 7.84 -19.15 -2.84
C ARG A 2 7.57 -18.89 -1.35
N GLU A 3 8.48 -19.37 -0.52
CA GLU A 3 8.61 -19.08 0.90
C GLU A 3 8.55 -17.55 1.10
N ASN A 4 7.50 -17.07 1.77
CA ASN A 4 7.47 -15.71 2.28
C ASN A 4 8.16 -15.73 3.63
N ASP A 5 9.44 -15.39 3.63
CA ASP A 5 10.24 -15.25 4.83
C ASP A 5 9.68 -14.10 5.70
N PRO A 6 9.40 -14.31 6.99
CA PRO A 6 8.81 -13.28 7.86
C PRO A 6 9.69 -12.02 7.97
N ALA A 7 10.99 -12.10 7.66
CA ALA A 7 11.90 -10.95 7.61
C ALA A 7 11.63 -10.00 6.42
N GLU A 8 11.07 -10.48 5.30
CA GLU A 8 10.69 -9.61 4.17
C GLU A 8 9.50 -8.70 4.49
N ARG A 9 8.61 -9.14 5.40
CA ARG A 9 7.43 -8.36 5.82
C ARG A 9 7.79 -7.12 6.65
N ALA A 10 8.97 -7.10 7.27
CA ALA A 10 9.46 -5.99 8.08
C ALA A 10 10.30 -4.98 7.28
N LYS A 11 10.73 -5.33 6.06
CA LYS A 11 11.50 -4.42 5.20
C LYS A 11 10.51 -3.56 4.42
N GLY A 12 10.38 -2.30 4.83
CA GLY A 12 9.64 -1.27 4.07
C GLY A 12 10.11 -1.23 2.60
N MET A 13 9.24 -0.78 1.71
CA MET A 13 9.56 -0.73 0.28
C MET A 13 10.61 0.33 -0.01
N SER A 14 11.56 0.01 -0.89
CA SER A 14 12.52 0.99 -1.41
C SER A 14 11.86 1.94 -2.42
N ARG A 15 12.50 3.09 -2.68
CA ARG A 15 12.03 4.07 -3.66
C ARG A 15 11.86 3.46 -5.06
N GLN A 16 12.79 2.61 -5.50
CA GLN A 16 12.71 1.96 -6.81
C GLN A 16 11.52 1.01 -6.91
N GLU A 17 11.25 0.25 -5.83
CA GLU A 17 10.08 -0.63 -5.78
C GLU A 17 8.78 0.17 -5.88
N LEU A 18 8.69 1.31 -5.17
CA LEU A 18 7.51 2.19 -5.20
C LEU A 18 7.25 2.77 -6.59
N LEU A 19 8.30 3.19 -7.30
CA LEU A 19 8.19 3.74 -8.65
C LEU A 19 7.88 2.68 -9.71
N GLY A 20 8.20 1.41 -9.42
CA GLY A 20 7.86 0.27 -10.27
C GLY A 20 6.45 -0.29 -10.04
N LEU A 21 5.69 0.24 -9.09
CA LEU A 21 4.34 -0.23 -8.80
C LEU A 21 3.38 0.07 -9.96
N PRO A 22 2.39 -0.81 -10.21
CA PRO A 22 1.33 -0.54 -11.18
C PRO A 22 0.51 0.68 -10.76
N VAL A 23 -0.31 1.22 -11.66
CA VAL A 23 -1.16 2.41 -11.44
C VAL A 23 -2.04 2.34 -10.18
N SER A 24 -2.41 1.14 -9.77
CA SER A 24 -3.10 0.87 -8.51
C SER A 24 -2.61 -0.44 -7.91
N VAL A 25 -2.40 -0.46 -6.60
CA VAL A 25 -1.98 -1.63 -5.84
C VAL A 25 -3.07 -2.08 -4.87
N ASP A 26 -2.96 -3.28 -4.33
CA ASP A 26 -3.81 -3.71 -3.23
C ASP A 26 -3.45 -2.99 -1.91
N LEU A 27 -4.35 -3.11 -0.93
CA LEU A 27 -4.20 -2.45 0.36
C LEU A 27 -3.00 -2.97 1.17
N GLU A 28 -2.64 -4.24 1.01
CA GLU A 28 -1.51 -4.84 1.74
C GLU A 28 -0.17 -4.30 1.22
N THR A 29 -0.04 -4.18 -0.10
CA THR A 29 1.11 -3.55 -0.75
C THR A 29 1.26 -2.09 -0.30
N SER A 30 0.16 -1.32 -0.29
CA SER A 30 0.19 0.06 0.20
C SER A 30 0.51 0.14 1.70
N ASN A 31 0.01 -0.80 2.51
CA ASN A 31 0.32 -0.84 3.94
C ASN A 31 1.81 -1.06 4.18
N ARG A 32 2.45 -1.95 3.41
CA ARG A 32 3.89 -2.18 3.49
C ARG A 32 4.70 -0.93 3.12
N ALA A 33 4.27 -0.19 2.10
CA ALA A 33 4.88 1.10 1.74
C ALA A 33 4.78 2.13 2.87
N LEU A 34 3.67 2.12 3.62
CA LEU A 34 3.39 3.07 4.70
C LEU A 34 3.84 2.61 6.09
N GLY A 35 4.43 1.41 6.21
CA GLY A 35 4.75 0.80 7.51
C GLY A 35 3.52 0.48 8.37
N LEU A 36 2.34 0.34 7.76
CA LEU A 36 1.09 0.01 8.44
C LEU A 36 0.94 -1.51 8.59
N GLY A 37 0.50 -1.95 9.77
CA GLY A 37 0.05 -3.33 9.95
C GLY A 37 -1.25 -3.60 9.17
N ARG A 38 -1.42 -4.85 8.70
CA ARG A 38 -2.61 -5.29 7.92
C ARG A 38 -3.92 -4.88 8.59
N SER A 39 -4.12 -5.22 9.86
CA SER A 39 -5.37 -4.92 10.57
C SER A 39 -5.66 -3.43 10.64
N LYS A 40 -4.64 -2.60 10.92
CA LYS A 40 -4.79 -1.14 11.01
C LYS A 40 -5.10 -0.53 9.65
N GLY A 41 -4.42 -0.96 8.60
CA GLY A 41 -4.67 -0.48 7.25
C GLY A 41 -6.09 -0.78 6.76
N TYR A 42 -6.58 -2.02 6.97
CA TYR A 42 -7.96 -2.38 6.64
C TYR A 42 -8.99 -1.63 7.49
N GLU A 43 -8.72 -1.39 8.77
CA GLU A 43 -9.57 -0.55 9.62
C GLU A 43 -9.70 0.87 9.06
N LEU A 44 -8.58 1.52 8.74
CA LEU A 44 -8.56 2.88 8.19
C LEU A 44 -9.28 2.94 6.84
N ALA A 45 -9.04 1.97 5.95
CA ALA A 45 -9.74 1.89 4.66
C ALA A 45 -11.25 1.72 4.83
N LYS A 46 -11.70 0.85 5.75
CA LYS A 46 -13.12 0.64 6.04
C LYS A 46 -13.78 1.90 6.62
N ARG A 47 -13.04 2.69 7.40
CA ARG A 47 -13.51 3.95 8.00
C ARG A 47 -13.37 5.17 7.07
N GLY A 48 -12.83 5.00 5.85
CA GLY A 48 -12.56 6.11 4.94
C GLY A 48 -11.45 7.05 5.41
N GLN A 49 -10.60 6.60 6.34
CA GLN A 49 -9.51 7.36 6.97
C GLN A 49 -8.13 6.87 6.51
N TYR A 50 -8.08 6.13 5.41
CA TYR A 50 -6.81 5.70 4.84
C TYR A 50 -6.06 6.92 4.29
N PRO A 51 -4.74 7.01 4.50
CA PRO A 51 -3.97 8.19 4.11
C PRO A 51 -3.89 8.40 2.59
N CYS A 52 -4.20 7.36 1.81
CA CYS A 52 -4.22 7.41 0.35
C CYS A 52 -5.63 7.13 -0.21
N LYS A 53 -5.88 7.56 -1.45
CA LYS A 53 -7.13 7.29 -2.17
C LYS A 53 -7.33 5.80 -2.40
N VAL A 54 -8.34 5.25 -1.72
CA VAL A 54 -8.75 3.84 -1.85
C VAL A 54 -10.01 3.74 -2.71
N LEU A 55 -9.92 2.97 -3.79
CA LEU A 55 -11.03 2.54 -4.61
C LEU A 55 -11.58 1.23 -4.06
N ARG A 56 -12.89 1.20 -3.80
CA ARG A 56 -13.59 -0.01 -3.39
C ARG A 56 -14.24 -0.67 -4.60
N LEU A 57 -13.60 -1.70 -5.12
CA LEU A 57 -14.05 -2.45 -6.29
C LEU A 57 -14.73 -3.74 -5.82
N GLY A 58 -16.01 -3.63 -5.46
CA GLY A 58 -16.77 -4.71 -4.82
C GLY A 58 -16.16 -5.08 -3.46
N ASN A 59 -15.62 -6.30 -3.37
CA ASN A 59 -14.98 -6.82 -2.16
C ASN A 59 -13.48 -6.52 -2.07
N ALA A 60 -12.89 -5.94 -3.12
CA ALA A 60 -11.47 -5.62 -3.17
C ALA A 60 -11.21 -4.13 -2.90
N TYR A 61 -10.13 -3.85 -2.18
CA TYR A 61 -9.58 -2.50 -2.03
C TYR A 61 -8.40 -2.32 -2.98
N ARG A 62 -8.38 -1.20 -3.70
CA ARG A 62 -7.25 -0.77 -4.53
C ARG A 62 -6.81 0.61 -4.11
N VAL A 63 -5.53 0.81 -3.85
CA VAL A 63 -4.95 2.11 -3.54
C VAL A 63 -4.36 2.69 -4.82
N VAL A 64 -4.63 3.97 -5.09
CA VAL A 64 -4.06 4.67 -6.24
C VAL A 64 -2.59 4.99 -5.96
N THR A 65 -1.69 4.43 -6.77
CA THR A 65 -0.25 4.56 -6.58
C THR A 65 0.20 6.01 -6.72
N ALA A 66 -0.43 6.81 -7.58
CA ALA A 66 -0.12 8.24 -7.69
C ALA A 66 -0.28 8.98 -6.35
N ASP A 67 -1.34 8.66 -5.60
CA ASP A 67 -1.61 9.28 -4.31
C ASP A 67 -0.64 8.79 -3.22
N LEU A 68 -0.28 7.50 -3.27
CA LEU A 68 0.78 6.93 -2.43
C LEU A 68 2.14 7.60 -2.69
N LEU A 69 2.50 7.81 -3.95
CA LEU A 69 3.75 8.48 -4.33
C LEU A 69 3.74 9.95 -3.90
N ASN A 70 2.63 10.66 -4.09
CA ASN A 70 2.45 12.04 -3.60
C ASN A 70 2.67 12.11 -2.09
N LEU A 71 2.02 11.23 -1.33
CA LEU A 71 2.10 11.21 0.13
C LEU A 71 3.52 10.91 0.63
N LEU A 72 4.27 10.08 -0.09
CA LEU A 72 5.67 9.76 0.23
C LEU A 72 6.68 10.78 -0.32
N GLY A 73 6.21 11.86 -0.96
CA GLY A 73 7.09 12.89 -1.55
C GLY A 73 7.88 12.41 -2.77
N LEU A 74 7.37 11.40 -3.47
CA LEU A 74 7.99 10.77 -4.64
C LEU A 74 7.36 11.19 -5.96
N ALA A 75 6.30 11.99 -5.92
CA ALA A 75 5.75 12.60 -7.12
C ALA A 75 6.69 13.70 -7.63
N ALA A 76 7.00 13.63 -8.93
CA ALA A 76 7.82 14.60 -9.63
C ALA A 76 7.05 15.90 -9.89
#